data_AF-A0A1Y3YK77-F1
#
_entry.id   AF-A0A1Y3YK77-F1
#
_cell.length_a   1.000
_cell.length_b   1.000
_cell.length_c   1.000
_cell.angle_alpha   90.00
_cell.angle_beta   90.00
_cell.angle_gamma   90.00
#
_symmetry.space_group_name_H-M   'P 1'
#
loop_
_entity.id
_entity.type
_entity.pdbx_description
1 polymer ?
#
loop_
_entity_poly.entity_id
_entity_poly.type
_entity_poly.pdbx_seq_one_letter_code
_entity_poly.pdbx_strand_id
1 'polypeptide(L)' 'MMCGMCEAHVNDAVRKACPVKKVSSSRSKNQTVILSETELDTEAVMNAIRSTGYEVGTIQQEPYKKRGLFG' A
#
# COMPACT_ATOMS: atom_id res chain seq x y z
N MET A 1 -2.38 9.38 7.58
CA MET A 1 -0.91 9.56 7.74
C MET A 1 -0.56 11.04 7.86
N MET A 2 0.43 11.42 8.70
CA MET A 2 0.72 12.84 8.99
C MET A 2 1.95 13.43 8.26
N CYS A 3 2.99 12.66 7.95
CA CYS A 3 4.21 13.15 7.29
C CYS A 3 4.84 12.11 6.37
N GLY A 4 5.91 12.49 5.65
CA GLY A 4 6.65 11.57 4.78
C GLY A 4 7.26 10.38 5.51
N MET A 5 7.64 10.55 6.80
CA MET A 5 8.08 9.42 7.62
C MET A 5 6.92 8.45 7.93
N CYS A 6 5.70 8.94 8.12
CA CYS A 6 4.53 8.06 8.27
C CYS A 6 4.27 7.25 6.99
N GLU A 7 4.41 7.87 5.82
CA GLU A 7 4.27 7.17 4.54
C GLU A 7 5.32 6.07 4.39
N ALA A 8 6.58 6.37 4.69
CA ALA A 8 7.67 5.39 4.65
C ALA A 8 7.43 4.25 5.65
N HIS A 9 6.99 4.56 6.87
CA HIS A 9 6.70 3.58 7.90
C HIS A 9 5.59 2.58 7.48
N VAL A 10 4.49 3.08 6.92
CA VAL A 10 3.41 2.23 6.39
C VAL A 10 3.91 1.37 5.22
N ASN A 11 4.67 1.98 4.29
CA ASN A 11 5.26 1.26 3.16
C ASN A 11 6.14 0.10 3.63
N ASP A 12 6.99 0.33 4.64
CA ASP A 12 7.92 -0.69 5.13
C ASP A 12 7.20 -1.82 5.88
N ALA A 13 6.15 -1.51 6.64
CA ALA A 13 5.32 -2.54 7.28
C ALA A 13 4.67 -3.46 6.23
N VAL A 14 4.09 -2.88 5.17
CA VAL A 14 3.47 -3.65 4.08
C VAL A 14 4.51 -4.50 3.33
N ARG A 15 5.70 -3.96 3.03
CA ARG A 15 6.78 -4.72 2.38
C ARG A 15 7.25 -5.92 3.19
N LYS A 16 7.26 -5.80 4.52
CA LYS A 16 7.68 -6.88 5.42
C LYS A 16 6.62 -7.97 5.55
N ALA A 17 5.36 -7.59 5.53
CA ALA A 17 4.24 -8.51 5.75
C ALA A 17 3.77 -9.23 4.48
N CYS A 18 3.97 -8.65 3.30
CA CYS A 18 3.38 -9.13 2.05
C CYS A 18 4.39 -9.16 0.90
N PRO A 19 4.31 -10.13 -0.03
CA PRO A 19 5.16 -10.19 -1.21
C PRO A 19 4.72 -9.16 -2.26
N VAL A 20 5.15 -7.91 -2.07
CA VAL A 20 4.79 -6.77 -2.94
C VAL A 20 5.94 -6.42 -3.89
N LYS A 21 5.60 -6.03 -5.11
CA LYS A 21 6.56 -5.49 -6.09
C LYS A 21 6.85 -4.02 -5.83
N LYS A 22 5.81 -3.25 -5.47
CA LYS A 22 5.91 -1.83 -5.15
C LYS A 22 4.82 -1.45 -4.17
N VAL A 23 5.15 -0.59 -3.22
CA VAL A 23 4.17 0.07 -2.36
C VAL A 23 4.47 1.56 -2.32
N SER A 24 3.41 2.36 -2.36
CA SER A 24 3.47 3.82 -2.31
C SER A 24 2.30 4.35 -1.49
N SER A 25 2.62 4.94 -0.35
CA SER A 25 1.68 5.65 0.51
C SER A 25 1.73 7.15 0.24
N SER A 26 0.59 7.82 0.36
CA SER A 26 0.45 9.26 0.18
C SER A 26 -0.43 9.85 1.27
N ARG A 27 0.12 10.76 2.07
CA ARG A 27 -0.61 11.52 3.09
C ARG A 27 -1.59 12.51 2.45
N SER A 28 -1.25 13.08 1.30
CA SER A 28 -2.09 14.06 0.61
C SER A 28 -3.32 13.40 -0.01
N LYS A 29 -3.19 12.16 -0.49
CA LYS A 29 -4.31 11.36 -1.03
C LYS A 29 -4.98 10.48 0.02
N ASN A 30 -4.40 10.40 1.22
CA ASN A 30 -4.77 9.44 2.28
C ASN A 30 -4.94 8.01 1.74
N GLN A 31 -4.01 7.56 0.89
CA GLN A 31 -4.11 6.31 0.14
C GLN A 31 -2.77 5.59 0.12
N THR A 32 -2.83 4.26 0.22
CA THR A 32 -1.69 3.36 -0.02
C THR A 32 -1.99 2.52 -1.25
N VAL A 33 -1.10 2.59 -2.25
CA VAL A 33 -1.19 1.80 -3.49
C VAL A 33 -0.15 0.71 -3.43
N ILE A 34 -0.59 -0.53 -3.62
CA ILE A 34 0.25 -1.73 -3.61
C ILE A 34 0.17 -2.37 -5.00
N LEU A 35 1.33 -2.72 -5.54
CA LEU A 35 1.48 -3.52 -6.74
C LEU A 35 2.11 -4.84 -6.35
N SER A 36 1.50 -5.94 -6.74
CA SER A 36 1.99 -7.31 -6.57
C SER A 36 1.87 -8.07 -7.89
N GLU A 37 2.66 -9.13 -8.01
CA GLU A 37 2.54 -10.08 -9.13
C GLU A 37 1.59 -11.23 -8.80
N THR A 38 1.41 -11.49 -7.50
CA THR A 38 0.46 -12.48 -6.96
C THR A 38 -0.72 -11.78 -6.32
N GLU A 39 -1.83 -12.51 -6.18
CA GLU A 39 -2.94 -12.10 -5.33
C GLU A 39 -2.42 -11.93 -3.90
N LEU A 40 -2.83 -10.85 -3.25
CA LEU A 40 -2.46 -10.55 -1.86
C LEU A 40 -3.62 -10.89 -0.96
N ASP A 41 -3.30 -11.50 0.18
CA ASP A 41 -4.27 -11.61 1.26
C ASP A 41 -4.60 -10.20 1.79
N THR A 42 -5.86 -9.83 1.61
CA THR A 42 -6.40 -8.54 2.01
C THR A 42 -6.31 -8.36 3.52
N GLU A 43 -6.51 -9.42 4.31
CA GLU A 43 -6.42 -9.36 5.77
C GLU A 43 -4.97 -9.14 6.21
N ALA A 44 -4.00 -9.81 5.58
CA ALA A 44 -2.58 -9.60 5.86
C ALA A 44 -2.15 -8.15 5.59
N VAL A 45 -2.60 -7.56 4.48
CA VAL A 45 -2.35 -6.14 4.17
C VAL A 45 -3.01 -5.22 5.21
N MET A 46 -4.27 -5.49 5.58
CA MET A 46 -4.97 -4.72 6.60
C MET A 46 -4.24 -4.75 7.94
N ASN A 47 -3.84 -5.94 8.39
CA ASN A 47 -3.15 -6.14 9.66
C ASN A 47 -1.78 -5.46 9.68
N ALA A 48 -1.05 -5.52 8.56
CA ALA A 48 0.22 -4.80 8.41
C ALA A 48 0.04 -3.30 8.61
N ILE A 49 -0.98 -2.69 8.00
CA ILE A 49 -1.24 -1.25 8.15
C ILE A 49 -1.74 -0.94 9.57
N ARG A 50 -2.66 -1.73 10.14
CA ARG A 50 -3.14 -1.54 11.52
C ARG A 50 -2.02 -1.61 12.55
N SER A 51 -1.03 -2.48 12.34
CA SER A 51 0.14 -2.59 13.21
C SER A 51 0.99 -1.31 13.27
N THR A 52 0.85 -0.42 12.29
CA THR A 52 1.51 0.90 12.27
C THR A 52 0.69 2.00 12.94
N GLY A 53 -0.48 1.67 13.51
CA GLY A 53 -1.37 2.63 14.16
C GLY A 53 -2.31 3.37 13.21
N TYR A 54 -2.50 2.86 11.99
CA TYR A 54 -3.43 3.44 11.00
C TYR A 54 -4.59 2.51 10.71
N GLU A 55 -5.79 3.08 10.62
CA GLU A 55 -6.97 2.34 10.17
C GLU A 55 -7.00 2.21 8.65
N VAL A 56 -7.57 1.10 8.20
CA VAL A 56 -7.78 0.82 6.78
C VAL A 56 -9.25 1.00 6.45
N GLY A 57 -9.53 1.86 5.48
CA GLY A 57 -10.87 2.06 4.92
C GLY A 57 -11.15 1.05 3.81
N THR A 58 -11.70 1.55 2.71
CA THR A 58 -12.04 0.72 1.53
C THR A 58 -10.78 0.16 0.87
N ILE A 59 -10.78 -1.15 0.61
CA ILE A 59 -9.78 -1.80 -0.25
C ILE A 59 -10.40 -2.05 -1.61
N GLN A 60 -9.67 -1.67 -2.66
CA GLN A 60 -10.01 -1.94 -4.04
C GLN A 60 -8.87 -2.74 -4.67
N GLN A 61 -9.22 -3.83 -5.34
CA GLN A 61 -8.27 -4.67 -6.06
C GLN A 61 -8.65 -4.65 -7.53
N GLU A 62 -7.71 -4.22 -8.36
CA GLU A 62 -7.90 -4.16 -9.81
C GLU A 62 -6.65 -4.70 -10.52
N PRO A 63 -6.80 -5.38 -11.67
CA PRO A 63 -5.67 -5.79 -12.48
C PRO A 63 -4.79 -4.59 -12.84
N TYR A 64 -3.50 -4.66 -12.53
CA TYR A 64 -2.61 -3.54 -12.77
C TYR A 64 -2.41 -3.27 -14.26
N LYS A 65 -2.95 -2.15 -14.75
CA LYS A 65 -2.64 -1.61 -16.08
C LYS A 65 -1.45 -0.67 -15.97
N LYS A 66 -0.30 -1.09 -16.50
CA LYS A 66 0.91 -0.23 -16.59
C LYS A 66 0.54 1.07 -17.32
N ARG A 67 0.52 2.19 -16.61
CA ARG A 67 0.42 3.51 -17.25
C ARG A 67 1.75 3.78 -17.95
N GLY A 68 1.77 3.65 -19.28
CA GLY A 68 2.90 4.05 -20.10
C GLY A 68 3.08 5.57 -19.99
N LEU A 69 4.25 6.01 -19.56
CA LEU A 69 4.65 7.42 -19.58
C LEU A 69 5.50 7.65 -20.84
N PHE A 70 4.84 7.69 -21.99
CA PHE A 70 5.40 8.17 -23.25
C PHE A 70 4.30 8.93 -24.00
N GLY A 71 4.36 10.25 -23.89
CA GLY A 71 3.62 11.27 -24.61
C GLY A 71 4.35 12.58 -24.37
#